data_AF-A0A433VL35-F1
#
_entry.id   AF-A0A433VL35-F1
#
_cell.length_a   1.000
_cell.length_b   1.000
_cell.length_c   1.000
_cell.angle_alpha   90.00
_cell.angle_beta   90.00
_cell.angle_gamma   90.00
#
_symmetry.space_group_name_H-M   'P 1'
#
loop_
_entity.id
_entity.type
_entity.pdbx_description
1 polymer ?
#
loop_
_entity_poly.entity_id
_entity_poly.type
_entity_poly.pdbx_seq_one_letter_code
_entity_poly.pdbx_strand_id
1 'polypeptide(L)'
;MTTTTPTRGQIERTLSQRIQGFYREQLGHQPSKVTCQLNDRNLVIVIEDSITPPEQLLAQQGHQELAEQVRSDLDEAIRPQLKDIVQEILNVDVVEVLSDAKLETGRTGMIVILSDLPNFRVPSANAKLRRRDGNNRHEEESN
;
A
#
# COMPACT_ATOMS: atom_id res chain seq x y z
N MET A 1 -20.46 -20.22 -0.97
CA MET A 1 -20.21 -18.93 -1.62
C MET A 1 -18.87 -19.02 -2.35
N THR A 2 -18.80 -18.73 -3.64
CA THR A 2 -17.57 -18.83 -4.42
C THR A 2 -16.68 -17.62 -4.14
N THR A 3 -15.84 -17.69 -3.10
CA THR A 3 -14.84 -16.65 -2.80
C THR A 3 -13.77 -16.67 -3.89
N THR A 4 -13.97 -15.84 -4.90
CA THR A 4 -12.96 -15.65 -5.96
C THR A 4 -11.79 -14.90 -5.34
N THR A 5 -10.61 -15.51 -5.31
CA THR A 5 -9.38 -14.85 -4.86
C THR A 5 -9.16 -13.56 -5.66
N PRO A 6 -9.04 -12.39 -5.00
CA PRO A 6 -8.89 -11.12 -5.69
C PRO A 6 -7.55 -11.06 -6.43
N THR A 7 -7.52 -10.28 -7.51
CA THR A 7 -6.27 -9.93 -8.20
C THR A 7 -5.49 -8.87 -7.42
N ARG A 8 -4.17 -8.78 -7.64
CA ARG A 8 -3.33 -7.73 -7.04
C ARG A 8 -3.92 -6.33 -7.20
N GLY A 9 -4.35 -5.96 -8.41
CA GLY A 9 -4.93 -4.63 -8.66
C GLY A 9 -6.25 -4.38 -7.92
N GLN A 10 -7.03 -5.42 -7.64
CA GLN A 10 -8.23 -5.29 -6.80
C GLN A 10 -7.85 -5.05 -5.34
N ILE A 11 -6.87 -5.78 -4.82
CA ILE A 11 -6.33 -5.58 -3.47
C ILE A 11 -5.79 -4.16 -3.31
N GLU A 12 -4.91 -3.72 -4.21
CA GLU A 12 -4.32 -2.38 -4.21
C GLU A 12 -5.40 -1.29 -4.22
N ARG A 13 -6.43 -1.45 -5.06
CA ARG A 13 -7.56 -0.52 -5.11
C ARG A 13 -8.36 -0.51 -3.80
N THR A 14 -8.63 -1.68 -3.23
CA THR A 14 -9.35 -1.80 -1.95
C THR A 14 -8.56 -1.14 -0.82
N LEU A 15 -7.25 -1.37 -0.75
CA LEU A 15 -6.35 -0.71 0.20
C LEU A 15 -6.41 0.82 0.06
N SER A 16 -6.21 1.33 -1.16
CA SER A 16 -6.26 2.77 -1.43
C SER A 16 -7.57 3.40 -0.95
N GLN A 17 -8.71 2.78 -1.27
CA GLN A 17 -10.03 3.30 -0.89
C GLN A 17 -10.26 3.24 0.62
N ARG A 18 -9.86 2.14 1.28
CA ARG A 18 -10.02 1.97 2.72
C ARG A 18 -9.15 2.94 3.50
N ILE A 19 -7.88 3.11 3.10
CA ILE A 19 -6.96 4.07 3.70
C ILE A 19 -7.46 5.51 3.50
N GLN A 20 -7.95 5.85 2.31
CA GLN A 20 -8.51 7.19 2.07
C GLN A 20 -9.73 7.49 2.96
N GLY A 21 -10.63 6.51 3.15
CA GLY A 21 -11.76 6.63 4.07
C GLY A 21 -11.32 6.74 5.53
N PHE A 22 -10.32 5.95 5.91
CA PHE A 22 -9.73 5.96 7.25
C PHE A 22 -9.15 7.33 7.64
N TYR A 23 -8.40 7.99 6.74
CA TYR A 23 -7.88 9.35 6.99
C TYR A 23 -9.02 10.34 7.25
N ARG A 24 -10.11 10.25 6.48
CA ARG A 24 -11.28 11.11 6.70
C ARG A 24 -11.94 10.84 8.05
N GLU A 25 -12.04 9.58 8.45
CA GLU A 25 -12.68 9.17 9.71
C GLU A 25 -11.85 9.55 10.94
N GLN A 26 -10.52 9.39 10.89
CA GLN A 26 -9.65 9.68 12.04
C GLN A 26 -9.21 11.14 12.12
N LEU A 27 -8.91 11.77 10.98
CA LEU A 27 -8.31 13.11 10.93
C LEU A 27 -9.27 14.19 10.42
N GLY A 28 -10.49 13.82 10.01
CA GLY A 28 -11.45 14.76 9.41
C GLY A 28 -10.99 15.30 8.05
N HIS A 29 -9.89 14.80 7.49
CA HIS A 29 -9.30 15.23 6.23
C HIS A 29 -9.22 14.06 5.26
N GLN A 30 -9.71 14.25 4.04
CA GLN A 30 -9.68 13.22 3.02
C GLN A 30 -8.54 13.52 2.04
N PRO A 31 -7.51 12.67 1.94
CA PRO A 31 -6.46 12.86 0.95
C PRO A 31 -7.01 12.83 -0.46
N SER A 32 -6.41 13.62 -1.35
CA SER A 32 -6.81 13.70 -2.76
C SER A 32 -6.64 12.37 -3.48
N LYS A 33 -5.57 11.63 -3.14
CA LYS A 33 -5.22 10.37 -3.79
C LYS A 33 -4.39 9.48 -2.87
N VAL A 34 -4.75 8.20 -2.84
CA VAL A 34 -3.95 7.15 -2.20
C VAL A 34 -3.58 6.13 -3.26
N THR A 35 -2.29 5.87 -3.42
CA THR A 35 -1.78 4.85 -4.34
C THR A 35 -1.13 3.74 -3.54
N CYS A 36 -1.60 2.52 -3.70
CA CYS A 36 -1.02 1.33 -3.11
C CYS A 36 -0.38 0.48 -4.21
N GLN A 37 0.85 0.01 -3.98
CA GLN A 37 1.56 -0.89 -4.87
C GLN A 37 2.11 -2.06 -4.08
N LEU A 38 1.68 -3.26 -4.45
CA LEU A 38 2.07 -4.49 -3.79
C LEU A 38 3.11 -5.24 -4.63
N ASN A 39 4.31 -5.39 -4.06
CA ASN A 39 5.41 -6.12 -4.66
C ASN A 39 5.99 -7.13 -3.68
N ASP A 40 5.74 -8.41 -3.93
CA ASP A 40 6.10 -9.51 -3.05
C ASP A 40 5.61 -9.29 -1.61
N ARG A 41 6.53 -9.10 -0.66
CA ARG A 41 6.24 -8.85 0.76
C ARG A 41 6.23 -7.38 1.14
N ASN A 42 6.34 -6.49 0.15
CA ASN A 42 6.39 -5.05 0.38
C ASN A 42 5.14 -4.40 -0.20
N LEU A 43 4.45 -3.64 0.63
CA LEU A 43 3.37 -2.75 0.21
C LEU A 43 3.87 -1.31 0.32
N VAL A 44 3.94 -0.62 -0.82
CA VAL A 44 4.25 0.81 -0.88
C VAL A 44 2.95 1.60 -0.95
N ILE A 45 2.81 2.59 -0.09
CA ILE A 45 1.64 3.47 -0.03
C ILE A 45 2.13 4.91 -0.21
N VAL A 46 1.50 5.63 -1.14
CA VAL A 46 1.74 7.06 -1.36
C VAL A 46 0.43 7.80 -1.22
N ILE A 47 0.41 8.79 -0.34
CA ILE A 47 -0.76 9.61 -0.02
C ILE A 47 -0.45 11.04 -0.44
N GLU A 48 -1.25 11.56 -1.37
CA GLU A 48 -1.16 12.93 -1.87
C GLU A 48 -2.22 13.80 -1.19
N ASP A 49 -1.86 15.03 -0.84
CA ASP A 49 -2.69 15.95 -0.05
C ASP A 49 -3.04 15.36 1.32
N SER A 50 -2.02 14.86 2.01
CA SER A 50 -2.15 14.27 3.35
C SER A 50 -2.18 15.31 4.48
N ILE A 51 -1.96 16.60 4.17
CA ILE A 51 -1.86 17.65 5.20
C ILE A 51 -3.22 18.15 5.63
N THR A 52 -3.50 17.99 6.92
CA THR A 52 -4.75 18.43 7.53
C THR A 52 -4.80 19.96 7.65
N PRO A 53 -6.01 20.56 7.69
CA PRO A 53 -6.15 22.00 7.82
C PRO A 53 -5.45 22.61 9.05
N PRO A 54 -5.46 21.99 10.25
CA PRO A 54 -4.71 22.50 11.41
C PRO A 54 -3.20 22.60 11.16
N GLU A 55 -2.60 21.59 10.52
CA GLU A 55 -1.17 21.60 10.22
C GLU A 55 -0.81 22.67 9.18
N GLN A 56 -1.65 22.81 8.14
CA GLN A 56 -1.48 23.86 7.13
C GLN A 56 -1.58 25.26 7.76
N LEU A 57 -2.52 25.46 8.68
CA LEU A 57 -2.69 26.73 9.38
C LEU A 57 -1.45 27.06 10.23
N LEU A 58 -0.93 26.10 10.99
CA LEU A 58 0.29 26.27 11.77
C LEU A 58 1.48 26.65 10.89
N ALA A 59 1.68 25.94 9.78
CA ALA A 59 2.74 26.24 8.83
C ALA A 59 2.63 27.65 8.24
N GLN A 60 1.41 28.07 7.86
CA GLN A 60 1.16 29.41 7.30
C GLN A 60 1.35 30.54 8.31
N GLN A 61 1.15 30.28 9.61
CA GLN A 61 1.41 31.25 10.68
C GLN A 61 2.90 31.31 11.09
N GLY A 62 3.78 30.59 10.38
CA GLY A 62 5.22 30.55 10.67
C GLY A 62 5.61 29.56 11.76
N HIS A 63 4.70 28.67 12.18
CA HIS A 63 4.94 27.62 13.18
C HIS A 63 5.25 26.28 12.51
N GLN A 64 6.24 26.25 11.62
CA GLN A 64 6.57 25.06 10.83
C GLN A 64 6.97 23.86 11.71
N GLU A 65 7.85 24.07 12.70
CA GLU A 65 8.29 22.99 13.61
C GLU A 65 7.11 22.37 14.38
N LEU A 66 6.14 23.20 14.79
CA LEU A 66 4.94 22.71 15.48
C LEU A 66 4.01 21.94 14.52
N ALA A 67 3.89 22.39 13.27
CA ALA A 67 3.13 21.64 12.26
C ALA A 67 3.75 20.26 12.00
N GLU A 68 5.09 20.18 11.94
CA GLU A 68 5.83 18.94 11.78
C GLU A 68 5.69 18.01 13.00
N GLN A 69 5.71 18.57 14.23
CA GLN A 69 5.46 17.79 15.44
C GLN A 69 4.04 17.21 15.47
N VAL A 70 3.03 18.05 15.19
CA VAL A 70 1.63 17.60 15.12
C VAL A 70 1.48 16.48 14.08
N ARG A 71 2.12 16.61 12.92
CA ARG A 71 2.16 15.53 11.92
C ARG A 71 2.72 14.25 12.52
N SER A 72 3.92 14.32 13.09
CA SER A 72 4.60 13.13 13.63
C SER A 72 3.72 12.42 14.66
N ASP A 73 3.10 13.16 15.55
CA ASP A 73 2.22 12.62 16.60
C ASP A 73 0.95 11.99 16.00
N LEU A 74 0.35 12.62 14.98
CA LEU A 74 -0.81 12.07 14.27
C LEU A 74 -0.44 10.79 13.51
N ASP A 75 0.70 10.77 12.82
CA ASP A 75 1.19 9.60 12.09
C ASP A 75 1.43 8.43 13.04
N GLU A 76 2.03 8.67 14.21
CA GLU A 76 2.23 7.65 15.25
C GLU A 76 0.90 7.15 15.82
N ALA A 77 -0.05 8.04 16.08
CA ALA A 77 -1.36 7.69 16.63
C ALA A 77 -2.20 6.80 15.69
N ILE A 78 -2.18 7.06 14.38
CA ILE A 78 -2.98 6.32 13.40
C ILE A 78 -2.31 5.04 12.89
N ARG A 79 -0.98 4.91 13.05
CA ARG A 79 -0.17 3.78 12.55
C ARG A 79 -0.71 2.40 12.96
N PRO A 80 -1.14 2.15 14.22
CA PRO A 80 -1.68 0.84 14.61
C PRO A 80 -2.94 0.45 13.83
N GLN A 81 -3.86 1.39 13.64
CA GLN A 81 -5.10 1.13 12.91
C GLN A 81 -4.85 0.93 11.41
N LEU A 82 -3.87 1.65 10.86
CA LEU A 82 -3.46 1.44 9.48
C LEU A 82 -2.84 0.05 9.28
N LYS A 83 -2.03 -0.39 10.24
CA LYS A 83 -1.50 -1.76 10.29
C LYS A 83 -2.64 -2.78 10.27
N ASP A 84 -3.67 -2.59 11.09
CA ASP A 84 -4.84 -3.48 11.14
C ASP A 84 -5.58 -3.55 9.79
N ILE A 85 -5.79 -2.39 9.13
CA ILE A 85 -6.40 -2.32 7.79
C ILE A 85 -5.61 -3.16 6.78
N VAL A 86 -4.28 -3.05 6.77
CA VAL A 86 -3.43 -3.80 5.84
C VAL A 86 -3.51 -5.29 6.14
N GLN A 87 -3.43 -5.68 7.41
CA GLN A 87 -3.53 -7.09 7.82
C GLN A 87 -4.88 -7.70 7.49
N GLU A 88 -5.99 -6.99 7.71
CA GLU A 88 -7.34 -7.43 7.40
C GLU A 88 -7.52 -7.69 5.89
N ILE A 89 -7.03 -6.77 5.04
CA ILE A 89 -7.22 -6.87 3.60
C ILE A 89 -6.29 -7.91 2.96
N LEU A 90 -5.04 -7.99 3.43
CA LEU A 90 -4.05 -8.92 2.87
C LEU A 90 -4.09 -10.31 3.50
N ASN A 91 -4.69 -10.44 4.69
CA ASN A 91 -4.68 -11.64 5.51
C ASN A 91 -3.25 -12.16 5.76
N VAL A 92 -2.33 -11.23 6.02
CA VAL A 92 -0.91 -11.46 6.32
C VAL A 92 -0.48 -10.46 7.40
N ASP A 93 0.33 -10.90 8.35
CA ASP A 93 0.83 -10.02 9.41
C ASP A 93 1.80 -8.96 8.87
N VAL A 94 1.75 -7.77 9.47
CA VAL A 94 2.69 -6.69 9.18
C VAL A 94 3.83 -6.74 10.20
N VAL A 95 5.05 -6.90 9.68
CA VAL A 95 6.30 -6.92 10.45
C VAL A 95 6.69 -5.50 10.84
N GLU A 96 6.70 -4.59 9.87
CA GLU A 96 7.22 -3.24 10.06
C GLU A 96 6.50 -2.23 9.17
N VAL A 97 6.44 -0.97 9.63
CA VAL A 97 5.89 0.16 8.90
C VAL A 97 6.89 1.31 8.98
N LEU A 98 7.38 1.74 7.83
CA LEU A 98 8.27 2.89 7.67
C LEU A 98 7.46 4.00 7.01
N SER A 99 7.21 5.12 7.70
CA SER A 99 6.51 6.27 7.13
C SER A 99 7.37 7.54 7.19
N ASP A 100 7.22 8.38 6.17
CA ASP A 100 7.77 9.74 6.14
C ASP A 100 6.81 10.66 5.39
N ALA A 101 6.77 11.93 5.76
CA ALA A 101 5.88 12.91 5.17
C ALA A 101 6.60 14.25 4.96
N LYS A 102 6.33 14.89 3.83
CA LYS A 102 6.84 16.24 3.52
C LYS A 102 5.71 17.25 3.50
N LEU A 103 5.76 18.18 4.46
CA LEU A 103 4.79 19.26 4.60
C LEU A 103 4.75 20.16 3.35
N GLU A 104 5.91 20.46 2.75
CA GLU A 104 5.98 21.37 1.60
C GLU A 104 5.33 20.79 0.34
N THR A 105 5.38 19.46 0.20
CA THR A 105 4.80 18.77 -0.97
C THR A 105 3.41 18.19 -0.69
N GLY A 106 3.02 18.15 0.57
CA GLY A 106 1.79 17.53 1.03
C GLY A 106 1.72 16.01 0.91
N ARG A 107 2.86 15.34 0.71
CA ARG A 107 2.91 13.90 0.43
C ARG A 107 3.40 13.11 1.63
N THR A 108 2.73 12.00 1.89
CA THR A 108 3.17 10.96 2.83
C THR A 108 3.51 9.70 2.05
N GLY A 109 4.71 9.18 2.27
CA GLY A 109 5.18 7.91 1.73
C GLY A 109 5.31 6.90 2.85
N MET A 110 4.91 5.66 2.57
CA MET A 110 5.00 4.60 3.55
C MET A 110 5.33 3.26 2.90
N ILE A 111 6.16 2.48 3.57
CA ILE A 111 6.55 1.14 3.19
C ILE A 111 6.13 0.21 4.32
N VAL A 112 5.32 -0.79 3.97
CA VAL A 112 4.83 -1.81 4.89
C VAL A 112 5.47 -3.14 4.52
N ILE A 113 6.16 -3.75 5.48
CA ILE A 113 6.84 -5.03 5.33
C ILE A 113 5.93 -6.13 5.90
N LEU A 114 5.63 -7.13 5.07
CA LEU A 114 4.75 -8.24 5.39
C LEU A 114 5.54 -9.47 5.82
N SER A 115 4.96 -10.30 6.70
CA SER A 115 5.58 -11.53 7.18
C SER A 115 5.67 -12.60 6.09
N ASP A 116 4.71 -12.61 5.16
CA ASP A 116 4.68 -13.56 4.05
C ASP A 116 4.11 -12.95 2.75
N LEU A 117 4.12 -13.74 1.68
CA LEU A 117 3.54 -13.37 0.40
C LEU A 117 2.00 -13.37 0.49
N PRO A 118 1.34 -12.23 0.21
CA PRO A 118 -0.11 -12.17 0.18
C PRO A 118 -0.67 -13.00 -0.96
N ASN A 119 -1.78 -13.69 -0.69
CA ASN A 119 -2.39 -14.59 -1.66
C ASN A 119 -3.31 -13.82 -2.61
N PHE A 120 -2.91 -13.68 -3.87
CA PHE A 120 -3.74 -13.05 -4.90
C PHE A 120 -3.69 -13.81 -6.22
N ARG A 121 -4.77 -13.70 -6.99
CA ARG A 121 -4.88 -14.30 -8.31
C ARG A 121 -4.04 -13.53 -9.32
N VAL A 122 -3.13 -14.23 -9.99
CA VAL A 122 -2.44 -13.70 -11.17
C VAL A 122 -3.37 -13.83 -12.39
N PRO A 123 -3.69 -12.74 -13.12
CA PRO A 123 -4.47 -12.84 -14.34
C PRO A 123 -3.77 -13.75 -15.35
N SER A 124 -4.50 -14.70 -15.93
CA SER A 124 -3.99 -15.74 -16.83
C SER A 124 -3.64 -15.24 -18.24
N ALA A 125 -3.09 -14.03 -18.37
CA ALA A 125 -2.65 -13.50 -19.66
C ALA A 125 -1.31 -14.10 -20.14
N ASN A 126 -0.49 -14.66 -19.23
CA ASN A 126 0.85 -15.18 -19.55
C ASN A 126 1.04 -16.71 -19.35
N ALA A 127 -0.02 -17.49 -19.13
CA ALA A 127 0.10 -18.94 -18.95
C ALA A 127 0.50 -19.71 -20.23
N LYS A 128 0.50 -19.05 -21.41
CA LYS A 128 0.80 -19.69 -22.71
C LYS A 128 2.29 -19.68 -23.12
N LEU A 129 3.18 -18.95 -22.44
CA LEU A 129 4.58 -18.87 -22.87
C LEU A 129 5.49 -19.97 -22.26
N ARG A 130 5.09 -20.59 -21.14
CA ARG A 130 5.93 -21.59 -20.43
C ARG A 130 5.72 -23.06 -20.86
N ARG A 131 5.00 -23.33 -21.96
CA ARG A 131 4.77 -24.69 -22.46
C ARG A 131 5.49 -25.02 -23.78
N ARG A 132 6.32 -24.13 -24.33
CA ARG A 132 7.02 -24.38 -25.60
C ARG A 132 8.44 -24.94 -25.49
N ASP A 133 9.09 -24.88 -24.31
CA ASP A 133 10.48 -25.35 -24.16
C ASP A 133 10.63 -26.82 -23.73
N GLY A 134 9.53 -27.59 -23.64
CA GLY A 134 9.54 -28.97 -23.15
C GLY A 134 9.52 -30.06 -24.22
N ASN A 135 9.37 -29.73 -25.51
CA ASN A 135 9.17 -30.75 -26.56
C ASN A 135 10.15 -30.57 -27.72
N ASN A 136 11.45 -30.64 -27.44
CA ASN A 136 12.45 -30.93 -28.46
C ASN A 136 13.71 -31.57 -27.86
N ARG A 137 13.55 -32.75 -27.25
CA ARG A 137 14.66 -33.68 -26.95
C ARG A 137 14.12 -35.10 -26.99
N HIS A 138 13.99 -35.66 -28.18
CA HIS A 138 14.14 -37.08 -28.47
C HIS A 138 14.04 -37.24 -29.98
N GLU A 139 15.19 -37.42 -30.62
CA GLU A 139 15.45 -38.35 -31.76
C GLU A 139 16.79 -37.95 -32.40
N GLU A 140 17.87 -38.17 -31.67
CA GLU A 140 19.19 -38.43 -32.24
C GLU A 140 19.87 -39.41 -31.27
N GLU A 141 19.62 -40.71 -31.49
CA GLU A 141 20.61 -41.76 -31.29
C GLU A 141 20.07 -43.12 -31.77
N SER A 142 20.86 -43.73 -32.65
CA SER A 142 20.98 -45.17 -32.89
C SER A 142 20.04 -45.84 -33.90
N ASN A 143 20.54 -45.84 -35.14
CA ASN A 143 20.84 -47.02 -35.98
C ASN A 143 19.68 -47.83 -36.57
#